data_AF-A0A809SC23-F1
#
_entry.id   AF-A0A809SC23-F1
#
_cell.length_a   1.000
_cell.length_b   1.000
_cell.length_c   1.000
_cell.angle_alpha   90.00
_cell.angle_beta   90.00
_cell.angle_gamma   90.00
#
_symmetry.space_group_name_H-M   'P 1'
#
loop_
_entity.id
_entity.type
_entity.pdbx_description
1 polymer ?
#
loop_
_entity_poly.entity_id
_entity_poly.type
_entity_poly.pdbx_seq_one_letter_code
_entity_poly.pdbx_strand_id
1 'polypeptide(L)'
;MHKYTIKLSIIILMLSGCTSVPPKITPITEQNIQTSKGDFEELWNAWIKPQINWSEPGVGSGVAVSTQKEVNSTEQSIMDGFHRFCSSMNGITASTEQKFGYKSICTTATGDYLGAVSTSRYLAYNSHSRFAGIVISFDSKSIAEKRQEEKSALAAIEDEKQYRLLSAPILPTAMLSQLIEKFKNNDPDNLIPKAKERLAALISEQKKQMAEQEAQQTRQAAAAASLKLWHQEHRHIGDQICNVAGGTYDEYTGIVSYGKGEYRKIEGINRIVGFVENISGKRIQIRISGINFTGLALYGRKVDVNIDELHNFNGGSSLKINNIIWDDIYNWNDC
;
A
#
# COMPACT_ATOMS: atom_id res chain seq x y z
N MET A 1 -16.91 -30.94 10.24
CA MET A 1 -17.99 -31.06 9.23
C MET A 1 -19.21 -30.32 9.74
N HIS A 2 -19.55 -29.17 9.14
CA HIS A 2 -20.69 -28.36 9.59
C HIS A 2 -21.96 -28.77 8.83
N LYS A 3 -23.03 -29.07 9.56
CA LYS A 3 -24.37 -29.30 9.01
C LYS A 3 -25.06 -27.95 8.84
N TYR A 4 -25.69 -27.72 7.70
CA TYR A 4 -26.53 -26.54 7.48
C TYR A 4 -27.99 -27.00 7.54
N THR A 5 -28.81 -26.27 8.27
CA THR A 5 -30.27 -26.48 8.25
C THR A 5 -30.85 -25.51 7.24
N ILE A 6 -31.31 -26.03 6.11
CA ILE A 6 -31.96 -25.22 5.07
C ILE A 6 -33.46 -25.40 5.24
N LYS A 7 -34.19 -24.30 5.51
CA LYS A 7 -35.64 -24.28 5.38
C LYS A 7 -36.00 -24.07 3.93
N LEU A 8 -36.56 -25.10 3.29
CA LEU A 8 -36.97 -25.06 1.90
C LEU A 8 -38.51 -25.05 1.85
N SER A 9 -39.11 -23.98 1.35
CA SER A 9 -40.55 -23.87 1.16
C SER A 9 -40.87 -23.96 -0.32
N ILE A 10 -41.21 -25.15 -0.82
CA ILE A 10 -41.55 -25.35 -2.23
C ILE A 10 -43.07 -25.13 -2.39
N ILE A 11 -43.45 -24.08 -3.10
CA ILE A 11 -44.86 -23.81 -3.46
C ILE A 11 -45.04 -24.15 -4.94
N ILE A 12 -45.75 -25.24 -5.26
CA ILE A 12 -46.10 -25.59 -6.64
C ILE A 12 -47.55 -25.16 -6.88
N LEU A 13 -47.77 -24.23 -7.81
CA LEU A 13 -49.10 -23.83 -8.27
C LEU A 13 -49.39 -24.56 -9.57
N MET A 14 -50.43 -25.40 -9.60
CA MET A 14 -50.94 -26.00 -10.83
C MET A 14 -52.23 -25.28 -11.24
N LEU A 15 -52.27 -24.75 -12.46
CA LEU A 15 -53.44 -24.11 -13.04
C LEU A 15 -54.03 -25.02 -14.11
N SER A 16 -55.11 -25.74 -13.79
CA SER A 16 -55.86 -26.53 -14.76
C SER A 16 -56.69 -25.62 -15.68
N GLY A 17 -56.82 -26.01 -16.94
CA GLY A 17 -57.46 -25.24 -18.01
C GLY A 17 -58.89 -24.77 -17.72
N CYS A 18 -59.27 -23.70 -18.43
CA CYS A 18 -60.52 -22.95 -18.38
C CYS A 18 -61.76 -23.76 -17.95
N THR A 19 -62.04 -23.77 -16.65
CA THR A 19 -63.38 -23.85 -16.08
C THR A 19 -63.44 -22.89 -14.90
N SER A 20 -64.60 -22.30 -14.64
CA SER A 20 -64.84 -21.16 -13.74
C SER A 20 -64.74 -21.51 -12.24
N VAL A 21 -63.80 -22.35 -11.84
CA VAL A 21 -63.53 -22.70 -10.44
C VAL A 21 -62.13 -22.18 -10.07
N PRO A 22 -61.97 -21.43 -8.96
CA PRO A 22 -60.64 -20.97 -8.54
C PRO A 22 -59.72 -22.16 -8.28
N PRO A 23 -58.43 -22.07 -8.67
CA PRO A 23 -57.48 -23.16 -8.49
C PRO A 23 -57.32 -23.49 -7.00
N LYS A 24 -57.41 -24.78 -6.68
CA LYS A 24 -57.19 -25.28 -5.32
C LYS A 24 -55.68 -25.30 -5.04
N ILE A 25 -55.19 -24.34 -4.27
CA ILE A 25 -53.80 -24.32 -3.81
C ILE A 25 -53.65 -25.44 -2.78
N THR A 26 -52.87 -26.47 -3.13
CA THR A 26 -52.50 -27.52 -2.17
C THR A 26 -51.07 -27.23 -1.72
N PRO A 27 -50.83 -26.73 -0.50
CA PRO A 27 -49.48 -26.54 -0.01
C PRO A 27 -48.82 -27.92 0.12
N ILE A 28 -47.72 -28.13 -0.61
CA ILE A 28 -46.84 -29.26 -0.34
C ILE A 28 -46.01 -28.89 0.91
N THR A 29 -45.91 -29.85 1.81
CA THR A 29 -45.51 -29.74 3.21
C THR A 29 -44.23 -28.92 3.45
N GLU A 30 -44.23 -28.06 4.48
CA GLU A 30 -43.02 -27.40 4.96
C GLU A 30 -42.11 -28.45 5.64
N GLN A 31 -40.88 -28.63 5.14
CA GLN A 31 -39.94 -29.58 5.72
C GLN A 31 -38.56 -28.96 5.96
N ASN A 32 -38.02 -29.24 7.15
CA ASN A 32 -36.64 -28.90 7.50
C ASN A 32 -35.72 -29.98 6.94
N ILE A 33 -34.95 -29.66 5.90
CA ILE A 33 -34.02 -30.61 5.31
C ILE A 33 -32.61 -30.28 5.83
N GLN A 34 -32.01 -31.24 6.54
CA GLN A 34 -30.60 -31.18 6.92
C GLN A 34 -29.78 -31.94 5.89
N THR A 35 -28.96 -31.25 5.11
CA THR A 35 -28.00 -31.90 4.20
C THR A 35 -26.57 -31.55 4.58
N SER A 36 -25.65 -32.48 4.36
CA SER A 36 -24.22 -32.31 4.69
C SER A 36 -23.37 -31.79 3.52
N LYS A 37 -23.98 -31.52 2.36
CA LYS A 37 -23.39 -30.83 1.21
C LYS A 37 -24.52 -30.30 0.33
N GLY A 38 -24.41 -29.06 -0.13
CA GLY A 38 -25.38 -28.39 -0.97
C GLY A 38 -25.37 -28.91 -2.42
N ASP A 39 -25.54 -30.21 -2.62
CA ASP A 39 -25.73 -30.76 -3.95
C ASP A 39 -27.23 -30.73 -4.27
N PHE A 40 -27.64 -29.62 -4.88
CA PHE A 40 -29.03 -29.41 -5.28
C PHE A 40 -29.53 -30.52 -6.21
N GLU A 41 -28.62 -31.16 -6.95
CA GLU A 41 -28.92 -32.29 -7.84
C GLU A 41 -29.41 -33.53 -7.09
N GLU A 42 -28.84 -33.81 -5.92
CA GLU A 42 -29.28 -34.92 -5.05
C GLU A 42 -30.67 -34.62 -4.47
N LEU A 43 -30.87 -33.38 -4.00
CA LEU A 43 -32.16 -32.88 -3.49
C LEU A 43 -33.25 -32.89 -4.59
N TRP A 44 -32.90 -32.47 -5.80
CA TRP A 44 -33.80 -32.46 -6.96
C TRP A 44 -34.20 -33.87 -7.37
N ASN A 45 -33.23 -34.76 -7.60
CA ASN A 45 -33.49 -36.10 -8.10
C ASN A 45 -34.17 -37.00 -7.07
N ALA A 46 -33.77 -36.92 -5.80
CA ALA A 46 -34.31 -37.78 -4.76
C ALA A 46 -35.70 -37.35 -4.26
N TRP A 47 -35.99 -36.05 -4.26
CA TRP A 47 -37.18 -35.51 -3.58
C TRP A 47 -38.12 -34.71 -4.46
N ILE A 48 -37.61 -33.81 -5.30
CA ILE A 48 -38.49 -32.88 -6.05
C ILE A 48 -39.02 -33.54 -7.33
N LYS A 49 -38.13 -34.16 -8.11
CA LYS A 49 -38.45 -34.79 -9.40
C LYS A 49 -39.55 -35.85 -9.33
N PRO A 50 -39.60 -36.74 -8.32
CA PRO A 50 -40.65 -37.77 -8.20
C PRO A 50 -42.03 -37.22 -7.82
N GLN A 51 -42.11 -36.02 -7.24
CA GLN A 51 -43.37 -35.41 -6.77
C GLN A 51 -44.10 -34.62 -7.86
N ILE A 52 -43.50 -34.49 -9.04
CA ILE A 52 -44.06 -33.77 -10.20
C ILE A 52 -44.50 -34.82 -11.22
N ASN A 53 -45.77 -34.78 -11.66
CA ASN A 53 -46.29 -35.71 -12.66
C ASN A 53 -46.03 -35.16 -14.07
N TRP A 54 -45.06 -35.73 -14.79
CA TRP A 54 -44.52 -35.18 -16.04
C TRP A 54 -45.30 -35.59 -17.31
N SER A 55 -46.44 -36.26 -17.17
CA SER A 55 -47.17 -36.86 -18.30
C SER A 55 -48.15 -35.92 -19.03
N GLU A 56 -48.21 -34.63 -18.69
CA GLU A 56 -49.06 -33.66 -19.41
C GLU A 56 -48.32 -33.03 -20.62
N PRO A 57 -48.97 -32.93 -21.81
CA PRO A 57 -48.35 -32.32 -22.98
C PRO A 57 -48.17 -30.81 -22.77
N GLY A 58 -46.94 -30.31 -22.91
CA GLY A 58 -46.63 -28.87 -22.87
C GLY A 58 -45.53 -28.47 -21.88
N VAL A 59 -45.00 -29.40 -21.09
CA VAL A 59 -43.89 -29.13 -20.18
C VAL A 59 -42.56 -29.50 -20.86
N GLY A 60 -41.86 -28.51 -21.40
CA GLY A 60 -40.47 -28.68 -21.85
C GLY A 60 -39.56 -28.96 -20.65
N SER A 61 -38.67 -29.95 -20.75
CA SER A 61 -37.73 -30.32 -19.69
C SER A 61 -36.29 -30.08 -20.10
N GLY A 62 -35.50 -29.50 -19.18
CA GLY A 62 -34.05 -29.36 -19.27
C GLY A 62 -33.49 -29.01 -17.90
N VAL A 63 -32.39 -29.64 -17.47
CA VAL A 63 -31.67 -29.31 -16.23
C VAL A 63 -30.19 -29.22 -16.57
N ALA A 64 -29.54 -28.12 -16.17
CA ALA A 64 -28.09 -27.98 -16.19
C ALA A 64 -27.59 -27.71 -14.76
N VAL A 65 -26.78 -28.63 -14.22
CA VAL A 65 -26.14 -28.48 -12.90
C VAL A 65 -24.66 -28.18 -13.11
N SER A 66 -24.12 -27.27 -12.29
CA SER A 66 -22.69 -26.96 -12.23
C SER A 66 -22.11 -27.37 -10.90
N THR A 67 -21.25 -28.38 -10.89
CA THR A 67 -20.37 -28.67 -9.77
C THR A 67 -19.17 -27.73 -9.81
N GLN A 68 -19.03 -26.79 -8.88
CA GLN A 68 -17.71 -26.25 -8.57
C GLN A 68 -17.52 -25.90 -7.10
N LYS A 69 -16.33 -26.25 -6.64
CA LYS A 69 -15.82 -26.26 -5.28
C LYS A 69 -15.37 -24.84 -4.90
N GLU A 70 -15.79 -24.40 -3.72
CA GLU A 70 -15.31 -23.21 -3.00
C GLU A 70 -15.31 -21.89 -3.78
N VAL A 71 -16.44 -21.18 -3.73
CA VAL A 71 -16.44 -19.73 -3.81
C VAL A 71 -17.37 -19.19 -2.72
N ASN A 72 -17.02 -18.06 -2.12
CA ASN A 72 -17.74 -17.24 -1.13
C ASN A 72 -19.18 -16.82 -1.55
N SER A 73 -20.03 -17.74 -2.02
CA SER A 73 -20.91 -17.47 -3.17
C SER A 73 -22.22 -18.25 -3.19
N THR A 74 -22.81 -18.64 -2.07
CA THR A 74 -24.07 -19.41 -2.11
C THR A 74 -25.14 -18.70 -2.95
N GLU A 75 -25.23 -17.38 -2.87
CA GLU A 75 -26.14 -16.59 -3.69
C GLU A 75 -25.72 -16.51 -5.16
N GLN A 76 -24.45 -16.19 -5.44
CA GLN A 76 -23.95 -16.08 -6.82
C GLN A 76 -24.00 -17.44 -7.54
N SER A 77 -23.65 -18.54 -6.85
CA SER A 77 -23.70 -19.90 -7.39
C SER A 77 -25.13 -20.35 -7.68
N ILE A 78 -26.11 -19.95 -6.88
CA ILE A 78 -27.54 -20.20 -7.15
C ILE A 78 -27.98 -19.40 -8.37
N MET A 79 -27.58 -18.14 -8.46
CA MET A 79 -27.90 -17.25 -9.58
C MET A 79 -27.29 -17.75 -10.88
N ASP A 80 -26.04 -18.19 -10.85
CA ASP A 80 -25.34 -18.78 -12.00
C ASP A 80 -25.99 -20.10 -12.43
N GLY A 81 -26.43 -20.93 -11.48
CA GLY A 81 -27.20 -22.14 -11.75
C GLY A 81 -28.55 -21.82 -12.42
N PHE A 82 -29.26 -20.82 -11.91
CA PHE A 82 -30.54 -20.36 -12.46
C PHE A 82 -30.40 -19.78 -13.87
N HIS A 83 -29.39 -18.93 -14.10
CA HIS A 83 -29.07 -18.40 -15.43
C HIS A 83 -28.78 -19.52 -16.44
N ARG A 84 -27.98 -20.53 -16.07
CA ARG A 84 -27.69 -21.68 -16.94
C ARG A 84 -28.93 -22.51 -17.25
N PHE A 85 -29.80 -22.74 -16.26
CA PHE A 85 -31.08 -23.43 -16.49
C PHE A 85 -31.91 -22.70 -17.56
N CYS A 86 -32.04 -21.39 -17.45
CA CYS A 86 -32.83 -20.62 -18.41
C CYS A 86 -32.20 -20.58 -19.79
N SER A 87 -30.88 -20.47 -19.87
CA SER A 87 -30.14 -20.58 -21.14
C SER A 87 -30.19 -21.98 -21.76
N SER A 88 -30.46 -23.03 -20.97
CA SER A 88 -30.60 -24.40 -21.47
C SER A 88 -31.95 -24.65 -22.17
N MET A 89 -32.91 -23.74 -22.01
CA MET A 89 -34.21 -23.82 -22.69
C MET A 89 -34.23 -22.93 -23.93
N ASN A 90 -34.54 -23.52 -25.09
CA ASN A 90 -34.54 -22.81 -26.37
C ASN A 90 -35.55 -21.65 -26.39
N GLY A 91 -35.07 -20.45 -26.75
CA GLY A 91 -35.90 -19.25 -26.88
C GLY A 91 -36.13 -18.46 -25.58
N ILE A 92 -35.38 -18.78 -24.52
CA ILE A 92 -35.48 -18.14 -23.19
C ILE A 92 -34.19 -17.41 -22.87
N THR A 93 -34.32 -16.17 -22.42
CA THR A 93 -33.23 -15.31 -21.99
C THR A 93 -33.35 -15.02 -20.50
N ALA A 94 -32.26 -15.16 -19.77
CA ALA A 94 -32.20 -14.77 -18.37
C ALA A 94 -31.66 -13.34 -18.26
N SER A 95 -32.39 -12.47 -17.57
CA SER A 95 -31.95 -11.11 -17.29
C SER A 95 -31.73 -10.92 -15.79
N THR A 96 -30.66 -10.22 -15.44
CA THR A 96 -30.35 -9.80 -14.08
C THR A 96 -30.95 -8.40 -13.89
N GLU A 97 -32.26 -8.26 -14.06
CA GLU A 97 -32.94 -6.99 -13.77
C GLU A 97 -33.35 -6.94 -12.29
N GLN A 98 -32.82 -5.97 -11.53
CA GLN A 98 -33.38 -5.57 -10.24
C GLN A 98 -34.68 -4.78 -10.47
N LYS A 99 -35.74 -5.46 -10.89
CA LYS A 99 -37.10 -4.92 -10.88
C LYS A 99 -37.96 -5.78 -9.96
N PHE A 100 -38.76 -5.12 -9.12
CA PHE A 100 -39.70 -5.75 -8.18
C PHE A 100 -39.07 -6.66 -7.10
N GLY A 101 -37.80 -6.45 -6.74
CA GLY A 101 -37.13 -7.18 -5.65
C GLY A 101 -36.61 -8.57 -6.01
N TYR A 102 -36.69 -8.97 -7.28
CA TYR A 102 -36.05 -10.18 -7.81
C TYR A 102 -34.60 -9.88 -8.20
N LYS A 103 -33.71 -10.86 -8.05
CA LYS A 103 -32.32 -10.71 -8.48
C LYS A 103 -32.10 -11.23 -9.91
N SER A 104 -32.81 -12.27 -10.33
CA SER A 104 -32.79 -12.79 -11.70
C SER A 104 -34.16 -13.29 -12.13
N ILE A 105 -34.45 -13.10 -13.41
CA ILE A 105 -35.71 -13.46 -14.06
C ILE A 105 -35.41 -14.15 -15.39
N CYS A 106 -36.23 -15.13 -15.76
CA CYS A 106 -36.18 -15.74 -17.08
C CYS A 106 -37.41 -15.41 -17.90
N THR A 107 -37.19 -14.90 -19.11
CA THR A 107 -38.24 -14.46 -20.02
C THR A 107 -38.11 -15.14 -21.38
N THR A 108 -39.24 -15.40 -22.03
CA THR A 108 -39.27 -15.82 -23.43
C THR A 108 -38.93 -14.64 -24.35
N ALA A 109 -38.63 -14.94 -25.62
CA ALA A 109 -38.48 -13.92 -26.66
C ALA A 109 -39.73 -13.04 -26.88
N THR A 110 -40.92 -13.49 -26.47
CA THR A 110 -42.19 -12.73 -26.52
C THR A 110 -42.42 -11.86 -25.29
N GLY A 111 -41.53 -11.91 -24.29
CA GLY A 111 -41.64 -11.13 -23.05
C GLY A 111 -42.45 -11.82 -21.94
N ASP A 112 -42.78 -13.10 -22.10
CA ASP A 112 -43.48 -13.87 -21.08
C ASP A 112 -42.52 -14.33 -19.99
N TYR A 113 -42.91 -14.17 -18.73
CA TYR A 113 -42.11 -14.55 -17.58
C TYR A 113 -42.23 -16.05 -17.32
N LEU A 114 -41.12 -16.72 -16.98
CA LEU A 114 -41.10 -18.17 -16.74
C LEU A 114 -40.66 -18.54 -15.31
N GLY A 115 -39.93 -17.65 -14.62
CA GLY A 115 -39.52 -17.85 -13.24
C GLY A 115 -38.67 -16.70 -12.73
N ALA A 116 -38.59 -16.57 -11.41
CA ALA A 116 -37.76 -15.55 -10.76
C ALA A 116 -37.18 -16.06 -9.43
N VAL A 117 -35.98 -15.60 -9.08
CA VAL A 117 -35.34 -15.86 -7.79
C VAL A 117 -35.38 -14.59 -6.94
N SER A 118 -35.99 -14.68 -5.76
CA SER A 118 -36.05 -13.60 -4.77
C SER A 118 -35.48 -14.07 -3.43
N THR A 119 -34.75 -13.18 -2.75
CA THR A 119 -34.32 -13.38 -1.35
C THR A 119 -35.37 -12.91 -0.34
N SER A 120 -36.54 -12.45 -0.81
CA SER A 120 -37.61 -11.89 0.02
C SER A 120 -38.97 -12.55 -0.26
N ARG A 121 -39.82 -12.66 0.78
CA ARG A 121 -41.03 -13.52 0.83
C ARG A 121 -42.23 -13.11 -0.06
N TYR A 122 -42.09 -12.17 -0.98
CA TYR A 122 -43.24 -11.66 -1.74
C TYR A 122 -43.26 -12.17 -3.18
N LEU A 123 -44.31 -12.92 -3.54
CA LEU A 123 -44.69 -13.26 -4.91
C LEU A 123 -45.59 -12.17 -5.48
N ALA A 124 -45.25 -11.64 -6.65
CA ALA A 124 -46.15 -10.78 -7.42
C ALA A 124 -46.96 -11.66 -8.38
N TYR A 125 -48.29 -11.62 -8.27
CA TYR A 125 -49.20 -12.38 -9.12
C TYR A 125 -49.54 -11.58 -10.37
N ASN A 126 -49.35 -12.16 -11.57
CA ASN A 126 -49.93 -11.63 -12.80
C ASN A 126 -51.01 -12.60 -13.28
N SER A 127 -52.23 -12.09 -13.47
CA SER A 127 -53.45 -12.86 -13.74
C SER A 127 -53.51 -13.52 -15.12
N HIS A 128 -52.54 -13.29 -16.00
CA HIS A 128 -52.59 -13.73 -17.40
C HIS A 128 -51.61 -14.84 -17.79
N SER A 129 -50.83 -15.38 -16.86
CA SER A 129 -49.80 -16.37 -17.19
C SER A 129 -49.87 -17.60 -16.28
N ARG A 130 -49.78 -18.78 -16.89
CA ARG A 130 -49.79 -20.07 -16.20
C ARG A 130 -48.38 -20.31 -15.63
N PHE A 131 -48.20 -20.09 -14.33
CA PHE A 131 -46.88 -20.23 -13.70
C PHE A 131 -46.81 -21.45 -12.78
N ALA A 132 -45.69 -22.18 -12.86
CA ALA A 132 -45.17 -22.99 -11.76
C ALA A 132 -43.76 -22.47 -11.44
N GLY A 133 -43.55 -21.89 -10.26
CA GLY A 133 -42.27 -21.32 -9.84
C GLY A 133 -41.85 -21.84 -8.47
N ILE A 134 -40.57 -22.19 -8.31
CA ILE A 134 -40.00 -22.63 -7.03
C ILE A 134 -39.36 -21.41 -6.37
N VAL A 135 -39.83 -21.03 -5.17
CA VAL A 135 -39.23 -19.96 -4.36
C VAL A 135 -38.38 -20.58 -3.25
N ILE A 136 -37.09 -20.27 -3.21
CA ILE A 136 -36.17 -20.73 -2.15
C ILE A 136 -35.85 -19.52 -1.26
N SER A 137 -36.37 -19.50 -0.02
CA SER A 137 -36.08 -18.43 0.95
C SER A 137 -35.11 -18.92 2.02
N PHE A 138 -34.06 -18.14 2.32
CA PHE A 138 -33.12 -18.44 3.40
C PHE A 138 -33.39 -17.57 4.64
N ASP A 139 -33.19 -18.14 5.84
CA ASP A 139 -33.27 -17.40 7.10
C ASP A 139 -31.95 -16.66 7.38
N SER A 140 -31.93 -15.37 7.05
CA SER A 140 -30.75 -14.51 7.08
C SER A 140 -30.20 -14.23 8.48
N LYS A 141 -30.99 -14.41 9.55
CA LYS A 141 -30.53 -14.20 10.95
C LYS A 141 -29.48 -15.23 11.37
N SER A 142 -29.71 -16.50 11.04
CA SER A 142 -28.82 -17.61 11.43
C SER A 142 -27.42 -17.53 10.81
N ILE A 143 -27.30 -16.92 9.62
CA ILE A 143 -26.03 -16.76 8.92
C ILE A 143 -25.21 -15.59 9.49
N ALA A 144 -25.87 -14.51 9.91
CA ALA A 144 -25.21 -13.34 10.46
C ALA A 144 -24.62 -13.62 11.85
N GLU A 145 -25.35 -14.32 12.71
CA GLU A 145 -24.90 -14.70 14.06
C GLU A 145 -23.66 -15.61 14.00
N LYS A 146 -23.69 -16.62 13.11
CA LYS A 146 -22.57 -17.55 12.93
C LYS A 146 -21.31 -16.87 12.39
N ARG A 147 -21.44 -15.87 11.51
CA ARG A 147 -20.31 -15.06 11.02
C ARG A 147 -19.70 -14.20 12.13
N GLN A 148 -20.51 -13.71 13.05
CA GLN A 148 -20.01 -12.93 14.18
C GLN A 148 -19.23 -13.81 15.15
N GLU A 149 -19.68 -15.05 15.38
CA GLU A 149 -18.99 -16.05 16.18
C GLU A 149 -17.66 -16.50 15.55
N GLU A 150 -17.63 -16.72 14.23
CA GLU A 150 -16.38 -17.05 13.52
C GLU A 150 -15.36 -15.89 13.60
N LYS A 151 -15.83 -14.64 13.50
CA LYS A 151 -14.98 -13.45 13.64
C LYS A 151 -14.39 -13.30 15.04
N SER A 152 -15.18 -13.53 16.09
CA SER A 152 -14.68 -13.45 17.47
C SER A 152 -13.70 -14.58 17.78
N ALA A 153 -13.94 -15.79 17.26
CA ALA A 153 -13.01 -16.92 17.41
C ALA A 153 -11.66 -16.66 16.72
N LEU A 154 -11.67 -16.08 15.51
CA LEU A 154 -10.45 -15.69 14.81
C LEU A 154 -9.69 -14.58 15.55
N ALA A 155 -10.40 -13.59 16.10
CA ALA A 155 -9.79 -12.54 16.89
C ALA A 155 -9.11 -13.08 18.16
N ALA A 156 -9.72 -14.06 18.83
CA ALA A 156 -9.14 -14.71 20.01
C ALA A 156 -7.84 -15.48 19.68
N ILE A 157 -7.82 -16.19 18.55
CA ILE A 157 -6.61 -16.90 18.08
C ILE A 157 -5.48 -15.91 17.76
N GLU A 158 -5.80 -14.77 17.14
CA GLU A 158 -4.81 -13.74 16.82
C GLU A 158 -4.26 -13.07 18.08
N ASP A 159 -5.10 -12.78 19.08
CA ASP A 159 -4.66 -12.25 20.36
C ASP A 159 -3.74 -13.23 21.11
N GLU A 160 -4.02 -14.54 21.08
CA GLU A 160 -3.14 -15.55 21.68
C GLU A 160 -1.76 -15.58 20.99
N LYS A 161 -1.72 -15.50 19.65
CA LYS A 161 -0.46 -15.43 18.90
C LYS A 161 0.34 -14.18 19.26
N GLN A 162 -0.32 -13.02 19.34
CA GLN A 162 0.34 -11.77 19.69
C GLN A 162 0.83 -11.76 21.15
N TYR A 163 0.10 -12.38 22.06
CA TYR A 163 0.54 -12.55 23.45
C TYR A 163 1.82 -13.38 23.56
N ARG A 164 1.93 -14.48 22.80
CA ARG A 164 3.15 -15.30 22.75
C ARG A 164 4.37 -14.53 22.26
N LEU A 165 4.20 -13.48 21.45
CA LEU A 165 5.30 -12.62 21.03
C LEU A 165 6.00 -11.91 22.20
N LEU A 166 5.33 -11.67 23.35
CA LEU A 166 6.00 -11.10 24.54
C LEU A 166 7.24 -11.90 24.99
N SER A 167 7.26 -13.21 24.70
CA SER A 167 8.39 -14.10 24.99
C SER A 167 9.46 -14.16 23.89
N ALA A 168 9.20 -13.60 22.71
CA ALA A 168 10.07 -13.77 21.54
C ALA A 168 11.37 -12.93 21.66
N PRO A 169 12.56 -13.54 21.50
CA PRO A 169 13.85 -12.92 21.85
C PRO A 169 14.31 -11.77 20.93
N ILE A 170 13.70 -11.59 19.76
CA ILE A 170 14.07 -10.57 18.78
C ILE A 170 12.82 -9.76 18.43
N LEU A 171 12.54 -8.73 19.23
CA LEU A 171 11.45 -7.81 18.98
C LEU A 171 11.96 -6.37 19.05
N PRO A 172 11.59 -5.50 18.10
CA PRO A 172 11.87 -4.08 18.21
C PRO A 172 11.28 -3.49 19.48
N THR A 173 11.99 -2.53 20.08
CA THR A 173 11.63 -1.86 21.35
C THR A 173 10.20 -1.29 21.31
N ALA A 174 9.82 -0.69 20.18
CA ALA A 174 8.48 -0.12 19.95
C ALA A 174 7.38 -1.20 19.96
N MET A 175 7.63 -2.33 19.32
CA MET A 175 6.67 -3.43 19.22
C MET A 175 6.48 -4.13 20.57
N LEU A 176 7.57 -4.32 21.32
CA LEU A 176 7.50 -4.87 22.68
C LEU A 176 6.71 -3.94 23.63
N SER A 177 6.90 -2.62 23.53
CA SER A 177 6.13 -1.65 24.33
C SER A 177 4.64 -1.68 24.00
N GLN A 178 4.27 -1.79 22.72
CA GLN A 178 2.86 -1.87 22.30
C GLN A 178 2.19 -3.15 22.80
N LEU A 179 2.89 -4.29 22.75
CA LEU A 179 2.37 -5.57 23.26
C LEU A 179 2.19 -5.54 24.79
N ILE A 180 3.11 -4.94 25.52
CA ILE A 180 2.99 -4.73 26.98
C ILE A 180 1.73 -3.91 27.30
N GLU A 181 1.49 -2.82 26.57
CA GLU A 181 0.32 -1.96 26.78
C GLU A 181 -0.99 -2.70 26.45
N LYS A 182 -1.00 -3.47 25.36
CA LYS A 182 -2.17 -4.23 24.90
C LYS A 182 -2.60 -5.30 25.89
N PHE A 183 -1.66 -6.03 26.49
CA PHE A 183 -1.97 -7.17 27.35
C PHE A 183 -1.90 -6.88 28.85
N LYS A 184 -1.64 -5.62 29.28
CA LYS A 184 -1.42 -5.25 30.70
C LYS A 184 -2.46 -5.74 31.70
N ASN A 185 -3.71 -5.93 31.26
CA ASN A 185 -4.82 -6.36 32.10
C ASN A 185 -5.16 -7.86 31.97
N ASN A 186 -4.48 -8.59 31.07
CA ASN A 186 -4.73 -9.99 30.79
C ASN A 186 -3.39 -10.72 30.59
N ASP A 187 -2.75 -11.08 31.70
CA ASP A 187 -1.43 -11.71 31.74
C ASP A 187 -1.46 -13.06 32.49
N PRO A 188 -2.10 -14.10 31.92
CA PRO A 188 -2.22 -15.41 32.57
C PRO A 188 -0.87 -16.07 32.88
N ASP A 189 0.15 -15.84 32.04
CA ASP A 189 1.46 -16.49 32.12
C ASP A 189 2.55 -15.59 32.74
N ASN A 190 2.16 -14.44 33.30
CA ASN A 190 3.06 -13.47 33.93
C ASN A 190 4.24 -13.05 33.01
N LEU A 191 3.96 -12.85 31.72
CA LEU A 191 4.93 -12.48 30.69
C LEU A 191 5.23 -10.99 30.67
N ILE A 192 4.33 -10.15 31.20
CA ILE A 192 4.47 -8.70 31.13
C ILE A 192 5.59 -8.17 32.02
N PRO A 193 5.77 -8.64 33.28
CA PRO A 193 6.93 -8.25 34.07
C PRO A 193 8.26 -8.59 33.38
N LYS A 194 8.37 -9.79 32.80
CA LYS A 194 9.56 -10.22 32.04
C LYS A 194 9.79 -9.35 30.79
N ALA A 195 8.73 -9.01 30.07
CA ALA A 195 8.80 -8.13 28.91
C ALA A 195 9.22 -6.69 29.30
N LYS A 196 8.76 -6.18 30.45
CA LYS A 196 9.16 -4.86 30.99
C LYS A 196 10.63 -4.82 31.38
N GLU A 197 11.13 -5.85 32.07
CA GLU A 197 12.55 -5.96 32.42
C GLU A 197 13.43 -5.97 31.16
N ARG A 198 13.02 -6.74 30.14
CA ARG A 198 13.71 -6.77 28.87
C ARG A 198 13.65 -5.44 28.12
N LEU A 199 12.51 -4.75 28.14
CA LEU A 199 12.37 -3.42 27.56
C LEU A 199 13.36 -2.43 28.20
N ALA A 200 13.46 -2.44 29.53
CA ALA A 200 14.41 -1.60 30.27
C ALA A 200 15.86 -1.93 29.90
N ALA A 201 16.21 -3.21 29.79
CA ALA A 201 17.53 -3.66 29.37
C ALA A 201 17.88 -3.17 27.95
N LEU A 202 16.97 -3.34 26.98
CA LEU A 202 17.15 -2.89 25.60
C LEU A 202 17.32 -1.36 25.50
N ILE A 203 16.52 -0.59 26.25
CA ILE A 203 16.65 0.87 26.30
C ILE A 203 18.00 1.28 26.91
N SER A 204 18.43 0.61 27.98
CA SER A 204 19.73 0.91 28.61
C SER A 204 20.90 0.63 27.68
N GLU A 205 20.81 -0.44 26.89
CA GLU A 205 21.85 -0.85 25.94
C GLU A 205 21.90 0.11 24.76
N GLN A 206 20.75 0.51 24.20
CA GLN A 206 20.68 1.54 23.16
C GLN A 206 21.30 2.86 23.61
N LYS A 207 21.04 3.29 24.86
CA LYS A 207 21.65 4.51 25.41
C LYS A 207 23.17 4.40 25.51
N LYS A 208 23.72 3.25 25.93
CA LYS A 208 25.17 3.01 25.96
C LYS A 208 25.77 3.06 24.58
N GLN A 209 25.16 2.40 23.60
CA GLN A 209 25.63 2.38 22.21
C GLN A 209 25.62 3.78 21.59
N MET A 210 24.58 4.58 21.82
CA MET A 210 24.54 5.96 21.35
C MET A 210 25.64 6.81 21.99
N ALA A 211 25.83 6.71 23.30
CA ALA A 211 26.90 7.44 24.00
C ALA A 211 28.30 7.04 23.51
N GLU A 212 28.53 5.74 23.23
CA GLU A 212 29.79 5.26 22.68
C GLU A 212 30.02 5.75 21.25
N GLN A 213 28.98 5.76 20.41
CA GLN A 213 29.04 6.32 19.06
C GLN A 213 29.37 7.83 19.08
N GLU A 214 28.73 8.62 19.94
CA GLU A 214 29.04 10.04 20.10
C GLU A 214 30.50 10.26 20.56
N ALA A 215 30.96 9.47 21.52
CA ALA A 215 32.34 9.51 21.98
C ALA A 215 33.33 9.14 20.86
N GLN A 216 33.01 8.14 20.05
CA GLN A 216 33.84 7.72 18.92
C GLN A 216 33.90 8.78 17.83
N GLN A 217 32.76 9.39 17.47
CA GLN A 217 32.72 10.50 16.52
C GLN A 217 33.55 11.69 17.00
N THR A 218 33.47 12.02 18.29
CA THR A 218 34.26 13.09 18.89
C THR A 218 35.76 12.81 18.81
N ARG A 219 36.19 11.57 19.09
CA ARG A 219 37.61 11.16 18.95
C ARG A 219 38.08 11.22 17.50
N GLN A 220 37.25 10.80 16.55
CA GLN A 220 37.57 10.87 15.12
C GLN A 220 37.69 12.32 14.65
N ALA A 221 36.79 13.21 15.07
CA ALA A 221 36.86 14.63 14.76
C ALA A 221 38.15 15.28 15.33
N ALA A 222 38.50 14.94 16.57
CA ALA A 222 39.74 15.42 17.19
C ALA A 222 41.00 14.91 16.45
N ALA A 223 41.01 13.63 16.03
CA ALA A 223 42.11 13.06 15.27
C ALA A 223 42.22 13.66 13.85
N ALA A 224 41.10 13.95 13.20
CA ALA A 224 41.10 14.64 11.91
C ALA A 224 41.61 16.09 12.04
N ALA A 225 41.23 16.79 13.11
CA ALA A 225 41.71 18.13 13.40
C ALA A 225 43.23 18.15 13.68
N SER A 226 43.75 17.19 14.45
CA SER A 226 45.19 17.09 14.71
C SER A 226 45.99 16.74 13.45
N LEU A 227 45.49 15.84 12.61
CA LEU A 227 46.11 15.51 11.33
C LEU A 227 46.16 16.72 10.39
N LYS A 228 45.07 17.51 10.34
CA LYS A 228 45.04 18.76 9.56
C LYS A 228 46.12 19.75 10.02
N LEU A 229 46.28 19.94 11.33
CA LEU A 229 47.33 20.80 11.87
C LEU A 229 48.72 20.26 11.53
N TRP A 230 48.93 18.95 11.62
CA TRP A 230 50.20 18.34 11.27
C TRP A 230 50.58 18.56 9.80
N HIS A 231 49.64 18.35 8.86
CA HIS A 231 49.86 18.63 7.44
C HIS A 231 50.15 20.10 7.16
N GLN A 232 49.49 21.01 7.89
CA GLN A 232 49.80 22.43 7.80
C GLN A 232 51.23 22.73 8.27
N GLU A 233 51.70 22.14 9.35
CA GLU A 233 53.06 22.39 9.88
C GLU A 233 54.16 21.71 9.07
N HIS A 234 53.86 20.64 8.33
CA HIS A 234 54.84 19.81 7.62
C HIS A 234 54.73 19.94 6.09
N ARG A 235 54.23 21.07 5.58
CA ARG A 235 54.24 21.34 4.13
C ARG A 235 55.67 21.27 3.59
N HIS A 236 55.81 20.79 2.36
CA HIS A 236 57.06 20.72 1.64
C HIS A 236 57.09 21.72 0.48
N ILE A 237 58.30 22.13 0.09
CA ILE A 237 58.50 22.89 -1.15
C ILE A 237 58.04 22.01 -2.32
N GLY A 238 57.20 22.58 -3.19
CA GLY A 238 56.57 21.90 -4.31
C GLY A 238 55.14 21.41 -4.02
N ASP A 239 54.67 21.45 -2.77
CA ASP A 239 53.30 21.06 -2.44
C ASP A 239 52.29 22.00 -3.10
N GLN A 240 51.23 21.42 -3.67
CA GLN A 240 50.11 22.16 -4.22
C GLN A 240 49.12 22.52 -3.11
N ILE A 241 48.75 23.80 -3.05
CA ILE A 241 47.90 24.34 -2.00
C ILE A 241 46.79 25.21 -2.57
N CYS A 242 45.64 25.24 -1.90
CA CYS A 242 44.52 26.09 -2.24
C CYS A 242 44.11 27.04 -1.13
N ASN A 243 43.65 28.22 -1.54
CA ASN A 243 42.87 29.12 -0.71
C ASN A 243 41.50 29.29 -1.35
N VAL A 244 40.46 29.24 -0.53
CA VAL A 244 39.08 29.46 -0.96
C VAL A 244 38.59 30.74 -0.29
N ALA A 245 38.26 31.73 -1.10
CA ALA A 245 37.79 33.03 -0.64
C ALA A 245 36.52 33.44 -1.39
N GLY A 246 35.64 34.20 -0.75
CA GLY A 246 34.53 34.85 -1.45
C GLY A 246 35.06 35.92 -2.42
N GLY A 247 34.32 36.18 -3.50
CA GLY A 247 34.59 37.32 -4.35
C GLY A 247 33.57 37.52 -5.45
N THR A 248 33.89 38.42 -6.37
CA THR A 248 33.00 38.83 -7.45
C THR A 248 33.65 38.68 -8.81
N TYR A 249 32.82 38.40 -9.82
CA TYR A 249 33.21 38.32 -11.22
C TYR A 249 32.28 39.20 -12.07
N ASP A 250 32.86 40.04 -12.93
CA ASP A 250 32.11 40.88 -13.86
C ASP A 250 31.77 40.08 -15.13
N GLU A 251 30.52 39.66 -15.24
CA GLU A 251 30.00 38.97 -16.43
C GLU A 251 29.44 39.98 -17.44
N TYR A 252 29.90 39.89 -18.70
CA TYR A 252 29.35 40.69 -19.78
C TYR A 252 27.88 40.31 -20.04
N THR A 253 26.98 41.30 -20.06
CA THR A 253 25.54 41.05 -20.20
C THR A 253 25.09 40.88 -21.65
N GLY A 254 25.96 41.16 -22.63
CA GLY A 254 25.58 41.24 -24.04
C GLY A 254 24.94 42.58 -24.45
N ILE A 255 24.72 43.49 -23.49
CA ILE A 255 24.12 44.80 -23.74
C ILE A 255 25.25 45.82 -23.94
N VAL A 256 25.11 46.68 -24.94
CA VAL A 256 26.01 47.82 -25.17
C VAL A 256 25.21 49.10 -24.98
N SER A 257 25.59 49.91 -24.01
CA SER A 257 24.95 51.18 -23.68
C SER A 257 25.95 52.32 -23.88
N TYR A 258 25.60 53.30 -24.72
CA TYR A 258 26.47 54.43 -25.08
C TYR A 258 27.87 54.00 -25.57
N GLY A 259 27.95 52.92 -26.35
CA GLY A 259 29.21 52.39 -26.89
C GLY A 259 30.11 51.68 -25.88
N LYS A 260 29.65 51.46 -24.64
CA LYS A 260 30.33 50.66 -23.63
C LYS A 260 29.54 49.39 -23.35
N GLY A 261 30.23 48.26 -23.26
CA GLY A 261 29.62 47.01 -22.83
C GLY A 261 29.17 47.10 -21.37
N GLU A 262 27.96 46.65 -21.07
CA GLU A 262 27.47 46.53 -19.70
C GLU A 262 27.93 45.21 -19.08
N TYR A 263 28.38 45.30 -17.83
CA TYR A 263 28.84 44.16 -17.05
C TYR A 263 28.01 44.06 -15.77
N ARG A 264 27.77 42.83 -15.31
CA ARG A 264 27.09 42.55 -14.06
C ARG A 264 28.03 41.82 -13.11
N LYS A 265 28.09 42.27 -11.87
CA LYS A 265 28.78 41.55 -10.79
C LYS A 265 28.03 40.30 -10.40
N ILE A 266 28.72 39.17 -10.38
CA ILE A 266 28.27 37.89 -9.85
C ILE A 266 29.08 37.61 -8.60
N GLU A 267 28.41 37.32 -7.48
CA GLU A 267 29.07 36.85 -6.27
C GLU A 267 29.30 35.35 -6.34
N GLY A 268 30.44 34.91 -5.81
CA GLY A 268 30.83 33.51 -5.84
C GLY A 268 32.08 33.25 -5.01
N ILE A 269 32.73 32.15 -5.35
CA ILE A 269 33.88 31.62 -4.65
C ILE A 269 35.07 31.61 -5.59
N ASN A 270 36.17 32.23 -5.17
CA ASN A 270 37.47 32.11 -5.80
C ASN A 270 38.23 30.95 -5.17
N ARG A 271 38.60 29.96 -5.97
CA ARG A 271 39.59 28.94 -5.64
C ARG A 271 40.93 29.35 -6.21
N ILE A 272 41.83 29.77 -5.35
CA ILE A 272 43.19 30.14 -5.69
C ILE A 272 44.06 28.90 -5.49
N VAL A 273 44.86 28.56 -6.49
CA VAL A 273 45.77 27.42 -6.47
C VAL A 273 47.20 27.94 -6.62
N GLY A 274 48.11 27.40 -5.82
CA GLY A 274 49.53 27.71 -5.93
C GLY A 274 50.41 26.55 -5.46
N PHE A 275 51.72 26.75 -5.60
CA PHE A 275 52.76 25.83 -5.16
C PHE A 275 53.63 26.50 -4.10
N VAL A 276 54.00 25.74 -3.06
CA VAL A 276 54.92 26.21 -2.02
C VAL A 276 56.32 26.33 -2.62
N GLU A 277 56.89 27.53 -2.63
CA GLU A 277 58.25 27.80 -3.10
C GLU A 277 59.26 27.83 -1.94
N ASN A 278 58.81 28.27 -0.76
CA ASN A 278 59.65 28.41 0.43
C ASN A 278 58.80 28.45 1.70
N ILE A 279 59.40 28.16 2.84
CA ILE A 279 58.75 28.13 4.15
C ILE A 279 59.64 28.84 5.17
N SER A 280 59.07 29.77 5.92
CA SER A 280 59.75 30.51 6.98
C SER A 280 58.85 30.63 8.21
N GLY A 281 58.99 29.68 9.13
CA GLY A 281 58.14 29.60 10.33
C GLY A 281 56.67 29.37 9.94
N LYS A 282 55.78 30.28 10.35
CA LYS A 282 54.33 30.22 10.06
C LYS A 282 53.95 30.83 8.71
N ARG A 283 54.93 31.26 7.91
CA ARG A 283 54.70 31.86 6.60
C ARG A 283 55.18 30.96 5.50
N ILE A 284 54.41 30.92 4.41
CA ILE A 284 54.75 30.21 3.19
C ILE A 284 54.87 31.20 2.03
N GLN A 285 55.88 30.97 1.21
CA GLN A 285 56.04 31.63 -0.08
C GLN A 285 55.34 30.78 -1.13
N ILE A 286 54.43 31.38 -1.89
CA ILE A 286 53.53 30.66 -2.77
C ILE A 286 53.63 31.26 -4.16
N ARG A 287 53.90 30.42 -5.16
CA ARG A 287 53.73 30.78 -6.57
C ARG A 287 52.31 30.44 -6.99
N ILE A 288 51.52 31.44 -7.35
CA ILE A 288 50.14 31.25 -7.81
C ILE A 288 50.15 30.60 -9.19
N SER A 289 49.47 29.49 -9.35
CA SER A 289 49.38 28.76 -10.62
C SER A 289 48.02 28.93 -11.30
N GLY A 290 46.97 29.24 -10.55
CA GLY A 290 45.63 29.42 -11.12
C GLY A 290 44.67 30.07 -10.15
N ILE A 291 43.65 30.74 -10.70
CA ILE A 291 42.56 31.34 -9.93
C ILE A 291 41.28 31.00 -10.68
N ASN A 292 40.40 30.23 -10.03
CA ASN A 292 39.14 29.80 -10.62
C ASN A 292 37.98 30.41 -9.84
N PHE A 293 37.10 31.13 -10.53
CA PHE A 293 35.87 31.65 -9.95
C PHE A 293 34.71 30.70 -10.25
N THR A 294 33.97 30.34 -9.20
CA THR A 294 32.70 29.62 -9.32
C THR A 294 31.58 30.43 -8.69
N GLY A 295 30.53 30.72 -9.45
CA GLY A 295 29.36 31.46 -8.97
C GLY A 295 28.06 31.01 -9.64
N LEU A 296 26.95 31.60 -9.20
CA LEU A 296 25.63 31.38 -9.79
C LEU A 296 25.13 32.66 -10.45
N ALA A 297 24.93 32.62 -11.76
CA ALA A 297 24.31 33.71 -12.52
C ALA A 297 22.78 33.67 -12.39
N LEU A 298 22.12 34.71 -12.94
CA LEU A 298 20.66 34.72 -13.11
C LEU A 298 20.19 33.47 -13.86
N TYR A 299 19.00 32.98 -13.51
CA TYR A 299 18.41 31.73 -14.00
C TYR A 299 19.14 30.45 -13.58
N GLY A 300 19.99 30.52 -12.55
CA GLY A 300 20.64 29.35 -11.95
C GLY A 300 21.78 28.76 -12.79
N ARG A 301 22.24 29.47 -13.82
CA ARG A 301 23.40 29.02 -14.60
C ARG A 301 24.67 29.13 -13.76
N LYS A 302 25.41 28.03 -13.63
CA LYS A 302 26.73 28.01 -13.01
C LYS A 302 27.73 28.75 -13.90
N VAL A 303 28.47 29.68 -13.32
CA VAL A 303 29.64 30.33 -13.94
C VAL A 303 30.87 29.67 -13.32
N ASP A 304 31.76 29.18 -14.18
CA ASP A 304 32.99 28.50 -13.79
C ASP A 304 34.07 28.97 -14.76
N VAL A 305 34.91 29.90 -14.32
CA VAL A 305 35.85 30.63 -15.17
C VAL A 305 37.21 30.75 -14.51
N ASN A 306 38.27 30.60 -15.29
CA ASN A 306 39.62 30.93 -14.85
C ASN A 306 39.81 32.44 -15.01
N ILE A 307 40.30 33.10 -13.97
CA ILE A 307 40.58 34.53 -13.97
C ILE A 307 42.09 34.77 -13.87
N ASP A 308 42.59 35.72 -14.65
CA ASP A 308 44.04 36.01 -14.70
C ASP A 308 44.51 36.82 -13.47
N GLU A 309 43.61 37.62 -12.90
CA GLU A 309 43.85 38.48 -11.76
C GLU A 309 42.65 38.51 -10.81
N LEU A 310 42.92 38.38 -9.52
CA LEU A 310 41.98 38.61 -8.43
C LEU A 310 42.36 39.89 -7.71
N HIS A 311 41.47 40.87 -7.73
CA HIS A 311 41.65 42.12 -6.98
C HIS A 311 41.20 41.98 -5.52
N ASN A 312 41.80 42.77 -4.64
CA ASN A 312 41.45 42.86 -3.21
C ASN A 312 41.60 41.55 -2.42
N PHE A 313 42.52 40.67 -2.81
CA PHE A 313 42.90 39.52 -2.01
C PHE A 313 43.46 40.00 -0.65
N ASN A 314 42.96 39.42 0.45
CA ASN A 314 43.32 39.76 1.83
C ASN A 314 43.30 41.26 2.16
N GLY A 315 42.33 42.01 1.62
CA GLY A 315 42.10 43.40 2.02
C GLY A 315 42.93 44.47 1.29
N GLY A 316 43.57 44.13 0.16
CA GLY A 316 44.08 45.17 -0.74
C GLY A 316 45.11 44.78 -1.79
N SER A 317 45.62 43.54 -1.78
CA SER A 317 46.59 43.11 -2.80
C SER A 317 45.86 42.53 -4.01
N SER A 318 46.36 42.78 -5.22
CA SER A 318 45.94 42.00 -6.38
C SER A 318 46.82 40.78 -6.57
N LEU A 319 46.18 39.66 -6.89
CA LEU A 319 46.82 38.36 -7.06
C LEU A 319 46.73 37.98 -8.53
N LYS A 320 47.87 37.76 -9.19
CA LYS A 320 47.93 37.31 -10.59
C LYS A 320 48.51 35.92 -10.67
N ILE A 321 48.16 35.20 -11.72
CA ILE A 321 48.85 33.95 -12.07
C ILE A 321 50.34 34.24 -12.24
N ASN A 322 51.18 33.32 -11.73
CA ASN A 322 52.64 33.40 -11.61
C ASN A 322 53.18 34.42 -10.61
N ASN A 323 52.35 35.18 -9.90
CA ASN A 323 52.84 36.00 -8.78
C ASN A 323 53.37 35.10 -7.67
N ILE A 324 54.42 35.58 -7.00
CA ILE A 324 54.94 34.98 -5.79
C ILE A 324 54.53 35.86 -4.61
N ILE A 325 53.82 35.28 -3.65
CA ILE A 325 53.35 35.98 -2.45
C ILE A 325 53.87 35.30 -1.18
N TRP A 326 53.89 36.03 -0.08
CA TRP A 326 54.10 35.48 1.26
C TRP A 326 52.82 35.61 2.06
N ASP A 327 52.27 34.50 2.52
CA ASP A 327 51.05 34.46 3.32
C ASP A 327 51.22 33.55 4.54
N ASP A 328 50.25 33.57 5.45
CA ASP A 328 50.17 32.67 6.58
C ASP A 328 49.79 31.25 6.10
N ILE A 329 50.52 30.25 6.58
CA ILE A 329 50.29 28.83 6.26
C ILE A 329 48.88 28.36 6.63
N TYR A 330 48.25 28.99 7.63
CA TYR A 330 46.90 28.64 8.09
C TYR A 330 45.79 29.11 7.15
N ASN A 331 46.08 30.06 6.26
CA ASN A 331 45.14 30.52 5.24
C ASN A 331 45.00 29.53 4.07
N TRP A 332 45.85 28.49 4.00
CA TRP A 332 45.93 27.59 2.86
C TRP A 332 45.68 26.13 3.26
N ASN A 333 44.89 25.44 2.45
CA ASN A 333 44.58 24.02 2.59
C ASN A 333 45.25 23.22 1.47
N ASP A 334 45.28 21.90 1.62
CA ASP A 334 45.67 21.01 0.53
C ASP A 334 44.62 21.11 -0.60
N CYS A 335 45.09 21.15 -1.85
CA CYS A 335 44.25 21.27 -3.04
C CYS A 335 43.35 20.06 -3.27
#